data_AF-A0AAU9GE36-F1
#
_entry.id   AF-A0AAU9GE36-F1
#
_cell.length_a   1.000
_cell.length_b   1.000
_cell.length_c   1.000
_cell.angle_alpha   90.00
_cell.angle_beta   90.00
_cell.angle_gamma   90.00
#
_symmetry.space_group_name_H-M   'P 1'
#
loop_
_entity.id
_entity.type
_entity.pdbx_description
1 polymer ?
#
loop_
_entity_poly.entity_id
_entity_poly.type
_entity_poly.pdbx_seq_one_letter_code
_entity_poly.pdbx_strand_id
1 'polypeptide(L)'
;MLQITKLCLATSSGITGIAQRHVATTAARAIDQKWRADKGLPENPNAFGPLTNLPDYTFLDGRPTPLGSNQKKRLLKQQEIATKIVELSGELEFAKQRYERNKVAAATEKQRIIENKLKPKGHLMLQQKK
;
A
#
# COMPACT_ATOMS: atom_id res chain seq x y z
N MET A 1 -28.12 -7.77 58.23
CA MET A 1 -28.12 -9.05 57.48
C MET A 1 -26.70 -9.28 56.98
N LEU A 2 -25.88 -10.06 57.71
CA LEU A 2 -25.57 -11.49 57.46
C LEU A 2 -25.02 -11.71 56.03
N GLN A 3 -23.68 -11.72 55.88
CA GLN A 3 -22.79 -12.90 55.70
C GLN A 3 -23.04 -13.65 54.36
N ILE A 4 -22.02 -14.00 53.56
CA ILE A 4 -21.26 -15.27 53.68
C ILE A 4 -20.07 -15.30 52.66
N THR A 5 -18.83 -15.43 53.19
CA THR A 5 -17.68 -16.31 52.81
C THR A 5 -17.17 -16.45 51.36
N LYS A 6 -15.91 -16.75 51.00
CA LYS A 6 -14.68 -17.26 51.65
C LYS A 6 -13.57 -17.09 50.59
N LEU A 7 -12.45 -16.42 50.88
CA LEU A 7 -11.23 -16.56 50.08
C LEU A 7 -10.31 -17.51 50.85
N CYS A 8 -10.13 -18.72 50.32
CA CYS A 8 -9.30 -19.76 50.92
C CYS A 8 -7.83 -19.29 51.00
N LEU A 9 -7.32 -19.09 52.22
CA LEU A 9 -5.89 -19.19 52.48
C LEU A 9 -5.54 -20.68 52.54
N ALA A 10 -4.80 -21.16 51.54
CA ALA A 10 -4.15 -22.46 51.62
C ALA A 10 -2.79 -22.28 52.32
N THR A 11 -2.60 -23.10 53.34
CA THR A 11 -1.50 -23.14 54.30
C THR A 11 -0.16 -23.49 53.67
N SER A 12 0.88 -22.86 54.18
CA SER A 12 2.28 -23.21 53.97
C SER A 12 2.61 -24.58 54.58
N SER A 13 3.02 -25.52 53.74
CA SER A 13 3.77 -26.70 54.15
C SER A 13 5.12 -26.68 53.43
N GLY A 14 6.18 -26.53 54.22
CA GLY A 14 7.55 -26.44 53.74
C GLY A 14 8.00 -27.75 53.09
N ILE A 15 8.68 -27.61 51.96
CA ILE A 15 9.66 -28.57 51.48
C ILE A 15 10.92 -27.76 51.17
N THR A 16 11.94 -27.99 52.01
CA THR A 16 13.32 -27.58 51.81
C THR A 16 13.86 -28.19 50.53
N GLY A 17 14.06 -27.33 49.54
CA GLY A 17 14.63 -27.65 48.25
C GLY A 17 14.69 -26.37 47.44
N ILE A 18 15.62 -25.48 47.79
CA ILE A 18 15.82 -24.20 47.10
C ILE A 18 16.48 -24.50 45.74
N ALA A 19 15.70 -25.05 44.81
CA ALA A 19 15.89 -24.71 43.42
C ALA A 19 15.19 -23.37 43.23
N GLN A 20 15.95 -22.27 43.31
CA GLN A 20 15.46 -20.97 42.83
C GLN A 20 15.19 -21.11 41.32
N ARG A 21 14.02 -21.64 40.96
CA ARG A 21 13.46 -21.47 39.64
C ARG A 21 13.07 -20.00 39.59
N HIS A 22 13.93 -19.17 39.01
CA HIS A 22 13.63 -17.78 38.72
C HIS A 22 12.34 -17.73 37.89
N VAL A 23 11.22 -17.40 38.52
CA VAL A 23 9.98 -17.13 37.80
C VAL A 23 10.14 -15.73 37.21
N ALA A 24 10.35 -15.66 35.90
CA ALA A 24 10.37 -14.38 35.19
C ALA A 24 8.96 -13.77 35.25
N THR A 25 8.81 -12.65 35.97
CA THR A 25 7.57 -11.88 36.08
C THR A 25 7.46 -10.77 35.02
N THR A 26 8.40 -10.70 34.09
CA THR A 26 8.39 -9.70 33.02
C THR A 26 7.21 -9.94 32.07
N ALA A 27 6.28 -9.00 32.03
CA ALA A 27 5.20 -9.01 31.04
C ALA A 27 5.78 -9.02 29.61
N ALA A 28 5.21 -9.86 28.74
CA ALA A 28 5.55 -9.85 27.33
C ALA A 28 5.24 -8.46 26.75
N ARG A 29 6.28 -7.73 26.34
CA ARG A 29 6.11 -6.45 25.64
C ARG A 29 5.88 -6.75 24.17
N ALA A 30 4.67 -6.47 23.68
CA ALA A 30 4.41 -6.48 22.24
C ALA A 30 5.18 -5.32 21.58
N ILE A 31 5.59 -5.53 20.33
CA ILE A 31 6.15 -4.46 19.50
C ILE A 31 5.03 -3.45 19.23
N ASP A 32 5.31 -2.17 19.44
CA ASP A 32 4.38 -1.10 19.09
C ASP A 32 4.34 -0.92 17.56
N GLN A 33 3.35 -1.53 16.93
CA GLN A 33 3.14 -1.46 15.48
C GLN A 33 2.68 -0.08 15.03
N LYS A 34 1.94 0.66 15.87
CA LYS A 34 1.46 2.01 15.54
C LYS A 34 2.62 2.98 15.44
N TRP A 35 3.52 2.93 16.43
CA TRP A 35 4.75 3.70 16.38
C TRP A 35 5.57 3.43 15.10
N ARG A 36 5.63 2.17 14.64
CA ARG A 36 6.32 1.84 13.37
C ARG A 36 5.63 2.47 12.17
N ALA A 37 4.31 2.34 12.07
CA ALA A 37 3.52 2.93 11.00
C ALA A 37 3.69 4.46 10.97
N ASP A 38 3.66 5.12 12.14
CA ASP A 38 3.87 6.57 12.29
C ASP A 38 5.28 7.01 11.84
N LYS A 39 6.26 6.10 11.86
CA LYS A 39 7.62 6.31 11.36
C LYS A 39 7.82 5.86 9.92
N GLY A 40 6.76 5.46 9.22
CA GLY A 40 6.83 4.96 7.84
C GLY A 40 7.54 3.60 7.71
N LEU A 41 7.65 2.85 8.81
CA LEU A 41 8.18 1.50 8.85
C LEU A 41 7.04 0.48 8.68
N PRO A 42 7.32 -0.74 8.18
CA PRO A 42 6.30 -1.77 8.09
C PRO A 42 5.80 -2.19 9.48
N GLU A 43 4.53 -2.54 9.61
CA GLU A 43 3.98 -3.06 10.88
C GLU A 43 4.69 -4.33 11.32
N ASN A 44 4.84 -5.28 10.38
CA ASN A 44 5.67 -6.47 10.57
C ASN A 44 7.14 -6.15 10.23
N PRO A 45 8.08 -6.23 11.19
CA PRO A 45 9.50 -5.94 10.93
C PRO A 45 10.13 -6.88 9.90
N ASN A 46 9.57 -8.07 9.68
CA ASN A 46 10.06 -9.06 8.73
C ASN A 46 9.41 -8.94 7.34
N ALA A 47 8.52 -7.96 7.13
CA ALA A 47 7.85 -7.79 5.83
C ALA A 47 8.80 -7.24 4.77
N PHE A 48 9.46 -6.13 5.07
CA PHE A 48 10.50 -5.53 4.25
C PHE A 48 11.44 -4.71 5.11
N GLY A 49 12.69 -4.52 4.67
CA GLY A 49 13.66 -3.68 5.35
C GLY A 49 15.05 -4.29 5.34
N PRO A 50 16.04 -3.63 5.98
CA PRO A 50 17.42 -4.10 6.00
C PRO A 50 17.53 -5.50 6.61
N LEU A 51 16.75 -5.79 7.65
CA LEU A 51 16.74 -7.11 8.31
C LEU A 51 16.35 -8.26 7.38
N THR A 52 15.50 -8.03 6.37
CA THR A 52 14.98 -9.09 5.50
C THR A 52 15.58 -9.07 4.09
N ASN A 53 16.10 -7.91 3.67
CA ASN A 53 16.62 -7.71 2.31
C ASN A 53 18.14 -7.84 2.24
N LEU A 54 18.87 -7.59 3.33
CA LEU A 54 20.32 -7.79 3.36
C LEU A 54 20.66 -9.28 3.51
N PRO A 55 21.83 -9.71 3.03
CA PRO A 55 22.28 -11.07 3.21
C PRO A 55 22.68 -11.33 4.67
N ASP A 56 22.32 -12.51 5.19
CA ASP A 56 22.63 -12.91 6.57
C ASP A 56 24.13 -13.18 6.80
N TYR A 57 24.87 -13.50 5.73
CA TYR A 57 26.31 -13.77 5.76
C TYR A 57 26.99 -13.23 4.50
N THR A 58 28.31 -13.12 4.54
CA THR A 58 29.17 -12.76 3.40
C THR A 58 30.41 -13.66 3.38
N PHE A 59 30.99 -13.88 2.19
CA PHE A 59 32.23 -14.64 2.07
C PHE A 59 33.42 -13.76 2.49
N LEU A 60 34.43 -14.35 3.16
CA LEU A 60 35.65 -13.64 3.56
C LEU A 60 36.41 -13.07 2.36
N ASP A 61 36.32 -13.75 1.21
CA ASP A 61 36.91 -13.33 -0.06
C ASP A 61 36.22 -12.09 -0.68
N GLY A 62 35.14 -11.58 -0.06
CA GLY A 62 34.35 -10.45 -0.58
C GLY A 62 33.40 -10.81 -1.72
N ARG A 63 33.26 -12.09 -2.05
CA ARG A 63 32.29 -12.55 -3.06
C ARG A 63 30.85 -12.23 -2.61
N PRO A 64 29.96 -11.87 -3.54
CA PRO A 64 28.57 -11.59 -3.20
C PRO A 64 27.84 -12.86 -2.77
N THR A 65 26.96 -12.70 -1.79
CA THR A 65 26.12 -13.80 -1.29
C THR A 65 25.07 -14.18 -2.34
N PRO A 66 24.94 -15.46 -2.69
CA PRO A 66 23.93 -15.90 -3.65
C PRO A 66 22.53 -15.61 -3.12
N LEU A 67 21.61 -15.29 -4.03
CA LEU A 67 20.26 -14.88 -3.70
C LEU A 67 19.43 -16.04 -3.13
N GLY A 68 18.80 -15.83 -1.97
CA GLY A 68 17.87 -16.79 -1.40
C GLY A 68 16.61 -16.97 -2.26
N SER A 69 15.99 -18.16 -2.21
CA SER A 69 14.80 -18.48 -3.01
C SER A 69 13.63 -17.52 -2.76
N ASN A 70 13.36 -17.19 -1.49
CA ASN A 70 12.29 -16.25 -1.12
C ASN A 70 12.64 -14.79 -1.47
N GLN A 71 13.92 -14.42 -1.37
CA GLN A 71 14.37 -13.09 -1.79
C GLN A 71 14.18 -12.92 -3.30
N LYS A 72 14.52 -13.94 -4.09
CA LYS A 72 14.24 -13.99 -5.54
C LYS A 72 12.74 -13.85 -5.84
N LYS A 73 11.89 -14.64 -5.15
CA LYS A 73 10.43 -14.55 -5.33
C LYS A 73 9.90 -13.15 -5.04
N ARG A 74 10.39 -12.50 -3.97
CA ARG A 74 10.01 -11.12 -3.64
C ARG A 74 10.42 -10.14 -4.73
N LEU A 75 11.64 -10.26 -5.27
CA LEU A 75 12.11 -9.39 -6.35
C LEU A 75 11.28 -9.54 -7.63
N LEU A 76 11.00 -10.77 -8.05
CA LEU A 76 10.17 -11.03 -9.23
C LEU A 76 8.76 -10.47 -9.06
N LYS A 77 8.15 -10.68 -7.88
CA LYS A 77 6.83 -10.10 -7.58
C LYS A 77 6.84 -8.57 -7.61
N GLN A 78 7.89 -7.93 -7.10
CA GLN A 78 8.02 -6.47 -7.18
C GLN A 78 8.17 -5.99 -8.62
N GLN A 79 8.89 -6.73 -9.45
CA GLN A 79 8.99 -6.46 -10.89
C GLN A 79 7.62 -6.54 -11.58
N GLU A 80 6.85 -7.61 -11.33
CA GLU A 80 5.49 -7.78 -11.88
C GLU A 80 4.55 -6.64 -11.48
N ILE A 81 4.61 -6.21 -10.22
CA ILE A 81 3.81 -5.08 -9.73
C ILE A 81 4.24 -3.79 -10.44
N ALA A 82 5.55 -3.54 -10.55
CA ALA A 82 6.07 -2.34 -11.20
C ALA A 82 5.69 -2.28 -12.69
N THR A 83 5.80 -3.39 -13.43
CA THR A 83 5.39 -3.44 -14.84
C THR A 83 3.90 -3.14 -14.97
N LYS A 84 3.06 -3.69 -14.08
CA LYS A 84 1.62 -3.43 -14.09
C LYS A 84 1.28 -1.97 -13.80
N ILE A 85 1.98 -1.33 -12.88
CA ILE A 85 1.78 0.10 -12.58
C ILE A 85 2.07 0.97 -13.82
N VAL A 86 3.17 0.68 -14.53
CA VAL A 86 3.55 1.43 -15.74
C VAL A 86 2.52 1.23 -16.85
N GLU A 87 2.09 -0.02 -17.09
CA GLU A 87 1.04 -0.33 -18.07
C GLU A 87 -0.25 0.45 -17.79
N LEU A 88 -0.79 0.33 -16.58
CA LEU A 88 -2.07 0.97 -16.22
C LEU A 88 -1.99 2.49 -16.25
N SER A 89 -0.85 3.06 -15.87
CA SER A 89 -0.63 4.51 -15.94
C SER A 89 -0.64 4.99 -17.39
N GLY A 90 0.01 4.24 -18.29
CA GLY A 90 0.02 4.54 -19.73
C GLY A 90 -1.36 4.40 -20.37
N GLU A 91 -2.12 3.38 -20.01
CA GLU A 91 -3.51 3.20 -20.48
C GLU A 91 -4.41 4.36 -20.05
N LEU A 92 -4.29 4.83 -18.81
CA LEU A 92 -5.04 5.97 -18.30
C LEU A 92 -4.69 7.25 -19.06
N GLU A 93 -3.39 7.52 -19.23
CA GLU A 93 -2.93 8.70 -19.98
C GLU A 93 -3.44 8.67 -21.43
N PHE A 94 -3.34 7.52 -22.09
CA PHE A 94 -3.87 7.33 -23.45
C PHE A 94 -5.38 7.61 -23.50
N ALA A 95 -6.16 7.08 -22.55
CA ALA A 95 -7.60 7.29 -22.49
C ALA A 95 -7.96 8.77 -22.34
N LYS A 96 -7.24 9.50 -21.48
CA LYS A 96 -7.41 10.95 -21.29
C LYS A 96 -7.13 11.71 -22.58
N GLN A 97 -5.97 11.46 -23.21
CA GLN A 97 -5.60 12.13 -24.46
C GLN A 97 -6.59 11.83 -25.59
N ARG A 98 -7.05 10.57 -25.71
CA ARG A 98 -8.06 10.18 -26.69
C ARG A 98 -9.37 10.92 -26.48
N TYR A 99 -9.82 11.04 -25.23
CA TYR A 99 -11.06 11.77 -24.91
C TYR A 99 -10.96 13.24 -25.32
N GLU A 100 -9.85 13.91 -24.98
CA GLU A 100 -9.61 15.30 -25.36
C GLU A 100 -9.59 15.48 -26.88
N ARG A 101 -8.88 14.61 -27.61
CA ARG A 101 -8.86 14.61 -29.09
C ARG A 101 -10.26 14.45 -29.68
N ASN A 102 -11.06 13.52 -29.16
CA ASN A 102 -12.43 13.29 -29.63
C ASN A 102 -13.34 14.50 -29.35
N LYS A 103 -13.17 15.16 -28.20
CA LYS A 103 -13.92 16.37 -27.85
C LYS A 103 -13.59 17.51 -28.81
N VAL A 104 -12.30 17.72 -29.11
CA VAL A 104 -11.85 18.73 -30.08
C VAL A 104 -12.39 18.39 -31.47
N ALA A 105 -12.24 17.16 -31.94
CA ALA A 105 -12.72 16.71 -33.25
C ALA A 105 -14.24 16.91 -33.41
N ALA A 106 -15.02 16.61 -32.37
CA ALA A 106 -16.47 16.82 -32.37
C ALA A 106 -16.84 18.31 -32.42
N ALA A 107 -16.06 19.18 -31.75
CA ALA A 107 -16.28 20.62 -31.78
C ALA A 107 -15.92 21.22 -33.16
N THR A 108 -14.78 20.82 -33.73
CA THR A 108 -14.35 21.26 -35.06
C THR A 108 -15.32 20.79 -36.14
N GLU A 109 -15.85 19.57 -36.04
CA GLU A 109 -16.84 19.06 -37.00
C GLU A 109 -18.15 19.85 -36.91
N LYS A 110 -18.62 20.17 -35.71
CA LYS A 110 -19.80 21.04 -35.54
C LYS A 110 -19.59 22.42 -36.17
N GLN A 111 -18.41 23.02 -35.97
CA GLN A 111 -18.06 24.30 -36.58
C GLN A 111 -18.03 24.21 -38.10
N ARG A 112 -17.36 23.19 -38.65
CA ARG A 112 -17.30 22.91 -40.09
C ARG A 112 -18.69 22.75 -40.70
N ILE A 113 -19.59 22.03 -40.03
CA ILE A 113 -20.98 21.89 -40.47
C ILE A 113 -21.70 23.24 -40.48
N ILE A 114 -21.53 24.06 -39.44
CA ILE A 114 -22.14 25.40 -39.35
C ILE A 114 -21.61 26.32 -40.44
N GLU A 115 -20.30 26.35 -40.67
CA GLU A 115 -19.64 27.15 -41.72
C GLU A 115 -20.10 26.74 -43.12
N ASN A 116 -20.32 25.44 -43.34
CA ASN A 116 -20.83 24.91 -44.60
C ASN A 116 -22.35 25.09 -44.77
N LYS A 117 -23.09 25.61 -43.78
CA LYS A 117 -24.53 25.87 -43.96
C LYS A 117 -24.74 27.00 -44.96
N LEU A 118 -25.75 26.82 -45.82
CA LEU A 118 -26.22 27.87 -46.72
C LEU A 118 -26.74 29.08 -45.92
N LYS A 119 -26.65 30.26 -46.54
CA LYS A 119 -27.18 31.50 -45.95
C LYS A 119 -28.66 31.35 -45.59
N PRO A 120 -29.10 31.87 -44.43
CA PRO A 120 -30.50 31.83 -44.04
C PRO A 120 -31.35 32.64 -45.03
N LYS A 121 -32.62 32.25 -45.24
CA LYS A 121 -33.53 32.89 -46.22
C LYS A 121 -34.70 33.60 -45.54
N GLY A 122 -35.37 34.49 -46.28
CA GLY A 122 -36.65 35.09 -45.91
C GLY A 122 -36.56 36.04 -44.71
N HIS A 123 -37.52 35.93 -43.78
CA HIS A 123 -37.62 36.80 -42.61
C HIS A 123 -36.39 36.74 -41.68
N LEU A 124 -35.61 35.65 -41.72
CA LEU A 124 -34.37 35.49 -40.96
C LEU A 124 -33.24 36.41 -41.45
N MET A 125 -33.24 36.81 -42.72
CA MET A 125 -32.29 37.82 -43.22
C MET A 125 -32.62 39.23 -42.72
N LEU A 126 -33.91 39.55 -42.52
CA LEU A 126 -34.35 40.87 -42.09
C LEU A 126 -34.00 41.14 -40.62
N GLN A 127 -33.90 40.09 -39.81
CA GLN A 127 -33.56 40.17 -38.39
C GLN A 127 -32.05 40.38 -38.13
N GLN A 128 -31.17 40.02 -39.08
CA GLN A 128 -29.72 40.16 -38.95
C GLN A 128 -29.17 41.56 -39.34
N LYS A 129 -30.02 42.45 -39.88
CA LYS A 129 -29.64 43.77 -40.43
C LYS A 129 -29.82 44.95 -39.45
N LYS A 130 -30.26 44.70 -38.22
CA LYS A 130 -30.27 45.69 -37.12
C LYS A 130 -29.03 45.52 -36.28
#